data_AF-A0AAV0W9C7-F1
#
_entry.id   AF-A0AAV0W9C7-F1
#
_cell.length_a   1.000
_cell.length_b   1.000
_cell.length_c   1.000
_cell.angle_alpha   90.00
_cell.angle_beta   90.00
_cell.angle_gamma   90.00
#
_symmetry.space_group_name_H-M   'P 1'
#
loop_
_entity.id
_entity.type
_entity.pdbx_description
1 polymer ?
#
loop_
_entity_poly.entity_id
_entity_poly.type
_entity_poly.pdbx_seq_one_letter_code
_entity_poly.pdbx_strand_id
1 'polypeptide(L)'
;MKICLPIKFNETTSDKFWISIKSEYPELSKVAVSTLLPFATTYLCETAFSALTVIKNKYRTKLNLESDLRVAVSNIKPNMETIISKAQAQVSH
;
A
#
# COMPACT_ATOMS: atom_id res chain seq x y z
N MET A 1 10.15 -32.44 -9.46
CA MET A 1 9.31 -31.47 -8.70
C MET A 1 10.16 -30.51 -7.86
N LYS A 2 11.05 -30.98 -6.96
CA LYS A 2 11.87 -30.11 -6.06
C LYS A 2 12.78 -29.06 -6.73
N ILE A 3 13.22 -29.27 -7.98
CA ILE A 3 14.13 -28.35 -8.71
C ILE A 3 13.38 -27.14 -9.32
N CYS A 4 12.05 -27.20 -9.45
CA CYS A 4 11.28 -26.15 -10.12
C CYS A 4 10.84 -25.01 -9.17
N LEU A 5 10.83 -25.25 -7.85
CA LEU A 5 10.49 -24.23 -6.84
C LEU A 5 11.44 -23.03 -6.83
N PRO A 6 12.79 -23.21 -6.85
CA PRO A 6 13.72 -22.09 -6.90
C PRO A 6 13.58 -21.25 -8.18
N ILE A 7 13.29 -21.91 -9.31
CA ILE A 7 13.11 -21.26 -10.61
C ILE A 7 11.85 -20.39 -10.56
N LYS A 8 10.72 -20.95 -10.12
CA LYS A 8 9.46 -20.22 -9.95
C LYS A 8 9.59 -19.05 -8.98
N PHE A 9 10.41 -19.16 -7.94
CA PHE A 9 10.66 -18.08 -6.99
C PHE A 9 11.39 -16.90 -7.64
N ASN A 10 12.35 -17.17 -8.52
CA ASN A 10 13.13 -16.11 -9.17
C ASN A 10 12.39 -15.43 -10.34
N GLU A 11 11.37 -16.08 -10.89
CA GLU A 11 10.53 -15.55 -11.98
C GLU A 11 9.36 -14.69 -11.50
N THR A 12 8.98 -14.79 -10.23
CA THR A 12 7.79 -14.11 -9.68
C THR A 12 8.12 -13.27 -8.47
N THR A 13 7.27 -12.30 -8.15
CA THR A 13 7.41 -11.53 -6.91
C THR A 13 7.05 -12.42 -5.71
N SER A 14 7.69 -12.18 -4.57
CA SER A 14 7.56 -13.01 -3.37
C SER A 14 6.10 -13.24 -2.97
N ASP A 15 5.26 -12.19 -3.01
CA ASP A 15 3.82 -12.27 -2.73
C ASP A 15 3.09 -13.23 -3.67
N LYS A 16 3.32 -13.10 -4.98
CA LYS A 16 2.69 -13.97 -6.00
C LYS A 16 3.18 -15.39 -5.91
N PHE A 17 4.47 -15.58 -5.63
CA PHE A 17 5.07 -16.89 -5.48
C PHE A 17 4.39 -17.69 -4.37
N TRP A 18 4.35 -17.16 -3.14
CA TRP A 18 3.81 -17.88 -1.98
C TRP A 18 2.32 -18.18 -2.14
N ILE A 19 1.57 -17.30 -2.80
CA ILE A 19 0.17 -17.53 -3.14
C ILE A 19 0.03 -18.67 -4.17
N SER A 20 0.86 -18.65 -5.22
CA SER A 20 0.78 -19.63 -6.31
C SER A 20 1.06 -21.07 -5.87
N ILE A 21 1.99 -21.27 -4.93
CA ILE A 21 2.36 -22.61 -4.47
C ILE A 21 1.44 -23.15 -3.38
N LYS A 22 0.47 -22.36 -2.90
CA LYS A 22 -0.43 -22.74 -1.78
C LYS A 22 -1.18 -24.05 -2.03
N SER A 23 -1.56 -24.33 -3.28
CA SER A 23 -2.24 -25.57 -3.66
C SER A 23 -1.33 -26.81 -3.56
N GLU A 24 -0.02 -26.64 -3.79
CA GLU A 24 0.96 -27.73 -3.83
C GLU A 24 1.64 -27.91 -2.46
N TYR A 25 1.84 -26.80 -1.73
CA TYR A 25 2.55 -26.73 -0.45
C TYR A 25 1.82 -25.79 0.54
N PRO A 26 0.63 -26.18 1.05
CA PRO A 26 -0.22 -25.29 1.85
C PRO A 26 0.42 -24.83 3.16
N GLU A 27 1.07 -25.73 3.90
CA GLU A 27 1.71 -25.37 5.18
C GLU A 27 2.94 -24.47 4.99
N LEU A 28 3.75 -24.71 3.95
CA LEU A 28 4.90 -23.87 3.65
C LEU A 28 4.46 -22.45 3.23
N SER A 29 3.47 -22.37 2.34
CA SER A 29 2.86 -21.09 1.92
C SER A 29 2.31 -20.34 3.13
N LYS A 30 1.59 -21.03 4.02
CA LYS A 30 1.02 -20.45 5.23
C LYS A 30 2.08 -19.87 6.15
N VAL A 31 3.17 -20.61 6.41
CA VAL A 31 4.27 -20.12 7.25
C VAL A 31 4.92 -18.90 6.60
N ALA A 32 5.27 -18.98 5.32
CA ALA A 32 5.90 -17.86 4.61
C ALA A 32 5.04 -16.59 4.62
N VAL A 33 3.74 -16.71 4.30
CA VAL A 33 2.81 -15.57 4.35
C VAL A 33 2.68 -15.04 5.77
N SER A 34 2.52 -15.90 6.78
CA SER A 34 2.41 -15.49 8.18
C SER A 34 3.67 -14.78 8.68
N THR A 35 4.85 -15.16 8.18
CA THR A 35 6.11 -14.49 8.50
C THR A 35 6.28 -13.17 7.76
N LEU A 36 5.87 -13.07 6.49
CA LEU A 36 6.04 -11.88 5.67
C LEU A 36 5.01 -10.78 5.96
N LEU A 37 3.78 -11.17 6.30
CA LEU A 37 2.67 -10.24 6.50
C LEU A 37 2.96 -9.17 7.58
N PRO A 38 3.52 -9.51 8.77
CA PRO A 38 3.89 -8.52 9.78
C PRO A 38 4.84 -7.45 9.27
N PHE A 39 5.80 -7.78 8.39
CA PHE A 39 6.72 -6.79 7.83
C PHE A 39 5.99 -5.78 6.94
N ALA A 40 5.15 -6.27 6.04
CA ALA A 40 4.36 -5.40 5.16
C ALA A 40 3.40 -4.51 5.96
N THR A 41 2.71 -5.06 6.95
CA THR A 41 1.78 -4.28 7.79
C THR A 41 2.51 -3.27 8.67
N THR A 42 3.66 -3.63 9.24
CA THR A 42 4.47 -2.71 10.06
C THR A 42 4.96 -1.54 9.21
N TYR A 43 5.53 -1.81 8.03
CA TYR A 43 5.95 -0.76 7.11
C TYR A 43 4.80 0.18 6.71
N LEU A 44 3.62 -0.36 6.43
CA LEU A 44 2.44 0.45 6.12
C LEU A 44 1.99 1.30 7.31
N CYS A 45 2.01 0.75 8.53
CA CYS A 45 1.72 1.50 9.75
C CYS A 45 2.72 2.63 9.98
N GLU A 46 4.02 2.36 9.86
CA GLU A 46 5.09 3.36 9.98
C GLU A 46 4.93 4.47 8.94
N THR A 47 4.66 4.09 7.69
CA THR A 47 4.40 5.03 6.59
C THR A 47 3.17 5.90 6.90
N ALA A 48 2.09 5.30 7.41
CA ALA A 48 0.89 6.03 7.79
C ALA A 48 1.14 7.01 8.95
N PHE A 49 1.89 6.59 9.97
CA PHE A 49 2.28 7.49 11.06
C PHE A 49 3.17 8.63 10.58
N SER A 50 4.14 8.36 9.71
CA SER A 50 4.98 9.41 9.10
C SER A 50 4.17 10.35 8.20
N ALA A 51 3.17 9.85 7.47
CA ALA A 51 2.28 10.72 6.70
C ALA A 51 1.43 11.58 7.63
N LEU A 52 0.94 11.02 8.75
CA LEU A 52 0.13 11.74 9.71
C LEU A 52 0.90 12.91 10.36
N THR A 53 2.19 12.75 10.66
CA THR A 53 2.99 13.86 11.20
C THR A 53 3.12 15.02 10.21
N VAL A 54 3.17 14.73 8.91
CA VAL A 54 3.18 15.75 7.84
C VAL A 54 1.81 16.41 7.67
N ILE A 55 0.74 15.61 7.64
CA ILE A 55 -0.64 16.09 7.46
C ILE A 55 -1.10 16.94 8.65
N LYS A 56 -0.69 16.55 9.87
CA LYS A 56 -0.98 17.25 11.12
C LYS A 56 -0.09 18.49 11.25
N ASN A 57 -0.55 19.59 10.67
CA ASN A 57 0.10 20.89 10.77
C ASN A 57 -0.67 21.82 11.74
N LYS A 58 0.06 22.62 12.53
CA LYS A 58 -0.47 23.63 13.47
C LYS A 58 -1.40 24.65 12.81
N TYR A 59 -1.20 24.95 11.52
CA TYR A 59 -1.96 25.96 10.79
C TYR A 59 -3.23 25.43 10.09
N ARG A 60 -3.51 24.12 10.19
CA ARG A 60 -4.64 23.50 9.49
C ARG A 60 -5.91 23.56 10.35
N THR A 61 -6.92 24.30 9.89
CA THR A 61 -8.20 24.49 10.63
C THR A 61 -9.10 23.25 10.61
N LYS A 62 -9.00 22.40 9.58
CA LYS A 62 -9.80 21.18 9.42
C LYS A 62 -8.93 20.02 8.96
N LEU A 63 -9.04 18.90 9.67
CA LEU A 63 -8.36 17.65 9.39
C LEU A 63 -9.41 16.55 9.21
N ASN A 64 -9.39 15.87 8.07
CA ASN A 64 -10.16 14.64 7.90
C ASN A 64 -9.17 13.49 7.77
N LEU A 65 -8.83 12.93 8.94
CA LEU A 65 -7.78 11.93 9.11
C LEU A 65 -7.88 10.81 8.08
N GLU A 66 -9.06 10.22 7.91
CA GLU A 66 -9.25 9.08 7.02
C GLU A 66 -8.97 9.45 5.56
N SER A 67 -9.59 10.51 5.05
CA SER A 67 -9.43 10.90 3.65
C SER A 67 -8.04 11.42 3.34
N ASP A 68 -7.47 12.23 4.24
CA ASP A 68 -6.15 12.82 4.07
C ASP A 68 -5.06 11.72 4.09
N LEU A 69 -5.15 10.80 5.05
CA LEU A 69 -4.22 9.69 5.17
C LEU A 69 -4.34 8.74 3.99
N ARG A 70 -5.57 8.39 3.57
CA ARG A 70 -5.81 7.53 2.41
C ARG A 70 -5.14 8.09 1.16
N VAL A 71 -5.23 9.39 0.92
CA VAL A 71 -4.57 10.03 -0.23
C VAL A 71 -3.05 9.98 -0.07
N ALA A 72 -2.52 10.25 1.12
CA ALA A 72 -1.08 10.33 1.36
C ALA A 72 -0.35 8.97 1.30
N VAL A 73 -0.99 7.87 1.70
CA VAL A 73 -0.38 6.52 1.69
C VAL A 73 -0.69 5.73 0.42
N SER A 74 -1.55 6.26 -0.45
CA SER A 74 -1.98 5.56 -1.66
C SER A 74 -0.94 5.65 -2.78
N ASN A 75 -0.71 4.51 -3.45
CA ASN A 75 0.06 4.45 -4.69
C ASN A 75 -0.78 4.76 -5.95
N ILE A 76 -2.07 5.09 -5.79
CA ILE A 76 -2.96 5.41 -6.90
C ILE A 76 -2.60 6.79 -7.44
N LYS A 77 -2.31 6.87 -8.74
CA LYS A 77 -2.05 8.15 -9.41
C LYS A 77 -3.35 8.97 -9.51
N PRO A 78 -3.36 10.25 -9.11
CA PRO A 78 -4.54 11.09 -9.24
C PRO A 78 -4.86 11.36 -10.71
N ASN A 79 -6.12 11.26 -11.09
CA ASN A 79 -6.59 11.69 -12.41
C ASN A 79 -6.72 13.22 -12.42
N MET A 80 -5.65 13.89 -12.85
CA MET A 80 -5.56 15.35 -12.82
C MET A 80 -6.62 16.03 -13.70
N GLU A 81 -6.90 15.50 -14.88
CA GLU A 81 -7.90 16.05 -15.81
C GLU A 81 -9.30 16.11 -15.17
N THR A 82 -9.68 15.04 -14.48
CA THR A 82 -10.98 14.97 -13.78
C THR A 82 -11.03 15.91 -12.57
N ILE A 83 -9.91 16.05 -11.85
CA ILE A 83 -9.84 16.95 -10.70
C ILE A 83 -9.93 18.40 -11.15
N ILE A 84 -9.18 18.77 -12.18
CA ILE A 84 -9.13 20.14 -12.71
C ILE A 84 -10.49 20.55 -13.29
N SER A 85 -11.14 19.68 -14.07
CA SER A 85 -12.46 19.97 -14.66
C SER A 85 -13.58 20.16 -13.62
N LYS A 86 -13.43 19.58 -12.42
CA LYS A 86 -14.39 19.73 -11.31
C LYS A 86 -13.97 20.80 -10.30
N ALA A 87 -12.76 21.35 -10.41
CA ALA A 87 -12.26 22.35 -9.48
C ALA A 87 -12.95 23.69 -9.78
N GLN A 88 -13.70 24.22 -8.82
CA GLN A 88 -14.30 25.54 -8.93
C GLN A 88 -13.27 26.60 -8.59
N ALA A 89 -12.94 27.45 -9.58
CA ALA A 89 -12.05 28.59 -9.37
C ALA A 89 -12.60 29.48 -8.26
N GLN A 90 -11.81 29.68 -7.21
CA GLN A 90 -12.11 30.66 -6.17
C GLN A 90 -11.64 32.02 -6.69
N VAL A 91 -12.58 32.91 -6.99
CA VAL A 91 -12.24 34.30 -7.32
C VAL A 91 -11.91 35.00 -6.02
N SER A 92 -10.73 35.63 -5.95
CA SER A 92 -10.39 36.48 -4.79
C SER A 92 -11.38 37.63 -4.71
N HIS A 93 -11.88 37.91 -3.50
CA HIS A 93 -12.58 39.14 -3.18
C HIS A 93 -11.58 40.31 -3.07
#